data_AF-X1VCB7-F1
#
_entry.id   AF-X1VCB7-F1
#
_cell.length_a   1.000
_cell.length_b   1.000
_cell.length_c   1.000
_cell.angle_alpha   90.00
_cell.angle_beta   90.00
_cell.angle_gamma   90.00
#
_symmetry.space_group_name_H-M   'P 1'
#
loop_
_entity.id
_entity.type
_entity.pdbx_description
1 polymer ?
#
loop_
_entity_poly.entity_id
_entity_poly.type
_entity_poly.pdbx_seq_one_letter_code
_entity_poly.pdbx_strand_id
1 'polypeptide(L)'
;EISLWMKPELHVAAATPVPAVQAVDNAIRMLEKEGAGASRWFITLPDDRNQALGVTWIAQPEPGKKGRGKLERAQLNPATGERLAEVRETRGGEFIYRLHYDLHYMPAIWARWIVGFCAMFMLVAIVSGVITHKRIFKDFFTFRPKKGQRSWLDAHNAVAVLALPYHLMITYTGLVTLMFLYMPFGIQSAYKGDEKAFNAEAFRQAENKKPAKIAAPLAPLAPMLLQAEKQWNGGP
;
A
#
# COMPACT_ATOMS: atom_id res chain seq x y z
N GLU A 1 9.67 5.78 0.18
CA GLU A 1 10.83 6.67 0.44
C GLU A 1 11.73 6.17 1.57
N ILE A 2 11.34 6.22 2.86
CA ILE A 2 12.21 5.74 3.96
C ILE A 2 12.70 4.30 3.74
N SER A 3 11.81 3.40 3.32
CA SER A 3 12.17 2.01 3.00
C SER A 3 13.15 1.88 1.84
N LEU A 4 13.10 2.80 0.86
CA LEU A 4 14.04 2.85 -0.25
C LEU A 4 15.39 3.37 0.23
N TRP A 5 15.42 4.49 0.96
CA TRP A 5 16.62 5.05 1.59
C TRP A 5 17.39 4.02 2.43
N MET A 6 16.68 3.13 3.11
CA MET A 6 17.28 2.05 3.90
C MET A 6 17.75 0.84 3.08
N LYS A 7 17.71 0.90 1.74
CA LYS A 7 18.14 -0.14 0.80
C LYS A 7 19.03 0.48 -0.28
N PRO A 8 20.25 0.93 0.07
CA PRO A 8 21.18 1.54 -0.89
C PRO A 8 21.47 0.63 -2.10
N GLU A 9 21.45 -0.69 -1.91
CA GLU A 9 21.62 -1.69 -2.97
C GLU A 9 20.61 -1.55 -4.13
N LEU A 10 19.40 -1.02 -3.86
CA LEU A 10 18.41 -0.74 -4.90
C LEU A 10 18.75 0.49 -5.73
N HIS A 11 19.51 1.44 -5.18
CA HIS A 11 19.89 2.67 -5.89
C HIS A 11 21.02 2.42 -6.90
N VAL A 12 21.88 1.43 -6.66
CA VAL A 12 22.98 1.07 -7.56
C VAL A 12 22.46 0.34 -8.80
N ALA A 13 21.47 -0.54 -8.61
CA ALA A 13 20.77 -1.23 -9.70
C ALA A 13 19.96 -0.28 -10.62
N ALA A 14 19.69 0.93 -10.12
CA ALA A 14 18.80 1.91 -10.70
C ALA A 14 19.47 3.04 -11.50
N ALA A 15 20.81 3.12 -11.45
CA ALA A 15 21.55 4.25 -11.99
C ALA A 15 21.42 4.39 -13.52
N THR A 16 20.89 3.37 -14.21
CA THR A 16 20.72 3.36 -15.66
C THR A 16 19.24 3.23 -16.00
N PRO A 17 18.63 4.24 -16.65
CA PRO A 17 17.30 4.10 -17.25
C PRO A 17 17.34 2.99 -18.30
N VAL A 18 16.46 2.01 -18.15
CA VAL A 18 16.36 0.87 -19.08
C VAL A 18 15.01 0.94 -19.78
N PRO A 19 14.95 0.75 -21.12
CA PRO A 19 13.68 0.61 -21.82
C PRO A 19 12.84 -0.50 -21.18
N ALA A 20 11.56 -0.24 -20.95
CA ALA A 20 10.68 -1.18 -20.26
C ALA A 20 10.61 -2.54 -20.96
N VAL A 21 10.73 -2.58 -22.29
CA VAL A 21 10.84 -3.82 -23.09
C VAL A 21 12.04 -4.68 -22.64
N GLN A 22 13.22 -4.08 -22.48
CA GLN A 22 14.42 -4.81 -22.06
C GLN A 22 14.29 -5.33 -20.62
N ALA A 23 13.66 -4.56 -19.72
CA ALA A 23 13.38 -5.01 -18.36
C ALA A 23 12.41 -6.20 -18.33
N VAL A 24 11.36 -6.19 -19.16
CA VAL A 24 10.44 -7.33 -19.32
C VAL A 24 11.17 -8.57 -19.83
N ASP A 25 12.00 -8.44 -20.86
CA ASP A 25 12.75 -9.57 -21.43
C ASP A 25 13.72 -10.20 -20.42
N ASN A 26 14.33 -9.37 -19.57
CA ASN A 26 15.15 -9.82 -18.45
C ASN A 26 14.32 -10.57 -17.39
N ALA A 27 13.14 -10.07 -17.04
CA ALA A 27 12.23 -10.75 -16.11
C ALA A 27 11.75 -12.11 -16.66
N ILE A 28 11.37 -12.17 -17.94
CA ILE A 28 10.90 -13.40 -18.58
C ILE A 28 12.02 -14.45 -18.57
N ARG A 29 13.25 -14.10 -18.98
CA ARG A 29 14.38 -15.04 -18.97
C ARG A 29 14.62 -15.66 -17.60
N MET A 30 14.49 -14.87 -16.54
CA MET A 30 14.61 -15.36 -15.17
C MET A 30 13.42 -16.26 -14.77
N LEU A 31 12.19 -15.85 -15.10
CA LEU A 31 10.97 -16.60 -14.82
C LEU A 31 10.90 -17.93 -15.57
N GLU A 32 11.41 -17.99 -16.79
CA GLU A 32 11.52 -19.23 -17.55
C GLU A 32 12.54 -20.20 -16.93
N LYS A 33 13.58 -19.68 -16.29
CA LYS A 33 14.61 -20.50 -15.63
C LYS A 33 14.16 -21.01 -14.25
N GLU A 34 13.53 -20.15 -13.46
CA GLU A 34 13.28 -20.42 -12.02
C GLU A 34 11.80 -20.54 -11.67
N GLY A 35 10.92 -19.88 -12.43
CA GLY A 35 9.48 -19.90 -12.29
C GLY A 35 8.78 -20.86 -13.26
N ALA A 36 9.52 -21.75 -13.93
CA ALA A 36 8.98 -22.72 -14.88
C ALA A 36 7.91 -23.59 -14.21
N GLY A 37 6.69 -23.54 -14.74
CA GLY A 37 5.55 -24.28 -14.19
C GLY A 37 4.76 -23.56 -13.10
N ALA A 38 5.15 -22.34 -12.70
CA ALA A 38 4.35 -21.51 -11.79
C ALA A 38 2.96 -21.23 -12.38
N SER A 39 1.96 -21.14 -11.50
CA SER A 39 0.58 -20.87 -11.89
C SER A 39 0.36 -19.43 -12.38
N ARG A 40 1.19 -18.49 -11.92
CA ARG A 40 1.12 -17.09 -12.28
C ARG A 40 2.45 -16.39 -12.04
N TRP A 41 2.80 -15.49 -12.96
CA TRP A 41 3.89 -14.56 -12.82
C TRP A 41 3.35 -13.13 -12.67
N PHE A 42 4.05 -12.33 -11.88
CA PHE A 42 3.84 -10.91 -11.72
C PHE A 42 5.18 -10.22 -11.94
N ILE A 43 5.22 -9.31 -12.90
CA ILE A 43 6.38 -8.49 -13.23
C ILE A 43 6.02 -7.06 -12.84
N THR A 44 6.82 -6.45 -11.98
CA THR A 44 6.69 -5.06 -11.56
C THR A 44 7.84 -4.28 -12.18
N LEU A 45 7.51 -3.38 -13.10
CA LEU A 45 8.49 -2.56 -13.78
C LEU A 45 9.08 -1.51 -12.83
N PRO A 46 10.32 -1.09 -13.08
CA PRO A 46 10.91 0.03 -12.36
C PRO A 46 10.08 1.32 -12.54
N ASP A 47 9.92 2.07 -11.45
CA ASP A 47 9.34 3.41 -11.43
C ASP A 47 10.18 4.36 -10.55
N ASP A 48 9.74 5.61 -10.40
CA ASP A 48 10.44 6.62 -9.60
C ASP A 48 10.62 6.23 -8.11
N ARG A 49 9.77 5.33 -7.59
CA ARG A 49 9.73 4.92 -6.17
C ARG A 49 10.40 3.57 -5.91
N ASN A 50 10.46 2.72 -6.92
CA ASN A 50 11.10 1.42 -6.88
C ASN A 50 11.82 1.18 -8.20
N GLN A 51 13.13 1.38 -8.18
CA GLN A 51 13.94 1.35 -9.38
C GLN A 51 14.47 -0.05 -9.74
N ALA A 52 14.12 -1.07 -8.94
CA ALA A 52 14.45 -2.46 -9.22
C ALA A 52 13.31 -3.17 -9.95
N LEU A 53 13.69 -4.11 -10.83
CA LEU A 53 12.75 -4.98 -11.52
C LEU A 53 12.27 -6.07 -10.56
N GLY A 54 11.01 -5.95 -10.14
CA GLY A 54 10.39 -6.88 -9.20
C GLY A 54 9.74 -8.06 -9.92
N VAL A 55 10.08 -9.27 -9.52
CA VAL A 55 9.49 -10.49 -10.07
C VAL A 55 8.88 -11.32 -8.95
N THR A 56 7.61 -11.69 -9.08
CA THR A 56 6.89 -12.51 -8.11
C THR A 56 6.19 -13.65 -8.84
N TRP A 57 6.33 -14.88 -8.37
CA TRP A 57 5.63 -16.03 -8.95
C TRP A 57 4.99 -16.90 -7.87
N ILE A 58 3.92 -17.58 -8.27
CA ILE A 58 3.22 -18.55 -7.41
C ILE A 58 3.58 -19.94 -7.90
N ALA A 59 4.46 -20.61 -7.16
CA ALA A 59 4.88 -21.97 -7.47
C ALA A 59 3.68 -22.93 -7.51
N GLN A 60 3.84 -24.11 -8.11
CA GLN A 60 2.84 -25.16 -7.98
C GLN A 60 2.72 -25.58 -6.52
N PRO A 61 1.51 -25.91 -6.03
CA PRO A 61 1.39 -26.57 -4.74
C PRO A 61 2.19 -27.88 -4.75
N GLU A 62 2.83 -28.20 -3.62
CA GLU A 62 3.55 -29.46 -3.46
C GLU A 62 2.63 -30.65 -3.79
N PRO A 63 3.15 -31.71 -4.43
CA PRO A 63 2.37 -32.89 -4.76
C PRO A 63 1.61 -33.41 -3.53
N GLY A 64 0.28 -33.46 -3.62
CA GLY A 64 -0.60 -33.93 -2.54
C GLY A 64 -1.23 -32.83 -1.67
N LYS A 65 -0.81 -31.56 -1.77
CA LYS A 65 -1.46 -30.45 -1.07
C LYS A 65 -2.47 -29.73 -1.97
N LYS A 66 -3.74 -29.68 -1.58
CA LYS A 66 -4.75 -28.83 -2.22
C LYS A 66 -4.58 -27.39 -1.69
N GLY A 67 -4.19 -26.44 -2.55
CA GLY A 67 -4.04 -25.05 -2.15
C GLY A 67 -3.28 -24.17 -3.15
N ARG A 68 -3.14 -22.89 -2.82
CA ARG A 68 -2.29 -21.93 -3.55
C ARG A 68 -0.83 -22.25 -3.21
N GLY A 69 0.03 -22.43 -4.21
CA GLY A 69 1.43 -22.72 -3.97
C GLY A 69 2.18 -21.52 -3.36
N LYS A 70 3.43 -21.75 -2.98
CA LYS A 70 4.26 -20.75 -2.28
C LYS A 70 4.46 -19.52 -3.15
N LEU A 71 4.30 -18.34 -2.55
CA LEU A 71 4.61 -17.07 -3.18
C LEU A 71 6.11 -16.81 -3.04
N GLU A 72 6.80 -16.73 -4.17
CA GLU A 72 8.23 -16.42 -4.20
C GLU A 72 8.46 -15.08 -4.89
N ARG A 73 9.49 -14.37 -4.43
CA ARG A 73 9.81 -13.01 -4.88
C ARG A 73 11.30 -12.89 -5.11
N ALA A 74 11.67 -12.15 -6.14
CA ALA A 74 13.04 -11.78 -6.44
C ALA A 74 13.09 -10.32 -6.93
N GLN A 75 14.22 -9.67 -6.67
CA GLN A 75 14.54 -8.35 -7.21
C GLN A 75 15.70 -8.51 -8.18
N LEU A 76 15.56 -7.94 -9.37
CA LEU A 76 16.53 -8.03 -10.46
C LEU A 76 17.07 -6.64 -10.80
N ASN A 77 18.31 -6.59 -11.27
CA ASN A 77 18.83 -5.42 -11.94
C ASN A 77 18.09 -5.27 -13.29
N PRO A 78 17.43 -4.13 -13.57
CA PRO A 78 16.66 -3.95 -14.79
C PRO A 78 17.52 -4.04 -16.07
N ALA A 79 18.81 -3.66 -16.01
CA ALA A 79 19.70 -3.64 -17.16
C ALA A 79 20.28 -5.02 -17.47
N THR A 80 20.79 -5.72 -16.45
CA THR A 80 21.48 -7.01 -16.61
C THR A 80 20.56 -8.23 -16.46
N GLY A 81 19.43 -8.08 -15.77
CA GLY A 81 18.55 -9.19 -15.40
C GLY A 81 19.11 -10.08 -14.29
N GLU A 82 20.25 -9.72 -13.71
CA GLU A 82 20.86 -10.47 -12.61
C GLU A 82 20.09 -10.24 -11.30
N ARG A 83 20.02 -11.29 -10.47
CA ARG A 83 19.43 -11.17 -9.13
C ARG A 83 20.25 -10.20 -8.29
N LEU A 84 19.59 -9.21 -7.71
CA LEU A 84 20.19 -8.37 -6.69
C LEU A 84 20.38 -9.21 -5.44
N ALA A 85 21.63 -9.60 -5.17
CA ALA A 85 21.98 -10.35 -3.97
C ALA A 85 21.69 -9.49 -2.74
N GLU A 86 20.94 -10.06 -1.79
CA GLU A 86 20.77 -9.54 -0.43
C GLU A 86 20.25 -8.09 -0.34
N VAL A 87 19.09 -7.82 -0.96
CA VAL A 87 18.31 -6.65 -0.54
C VAL A 87 17.98 -6.82 0.93
N ARG A 88 18.53 -5.96 1.78
CA ARG A 88 18.42 -6.06 3.22
C ARG A 88 16.94 -6.08 3.60
N GLU A 89 16.57 -7.03 4.45
CA GLU A 89 15.25 -7.04 5.09
C GLU A 89 15.14 -5.84 6.04
N THR A 90 14.75 -4.69 5.49
CA THR A 90 14.40 -3.51 6.27
C THR A 90 12.91 -3.30 6.24
N ARG A 91 12.33 -3.08 7.42
CA ARG A 91 10.93 -2.67 7.55
C ARG A 91 10.77 -1.17 7.33
N GLY A 92 11.83 -0.36 7.47
CA GLY A 92 11.83 1.07 7.15
C GLY A 92 10.53 1.81 7.47
N GLY A 93 9.92 2.45 6.47
CA GLY A 93 8.62 3.11 6.61
C GLY A 93 7.44 2.16 6.80
N GLU A 94 7.55 0.92 6.32
CA GLU A 94 6.53 -0.13 6.52
C GLU A 94 6.37 -0.48 8.00
N PHE A 95 7.43 -0.34 8.81
CA PHE A 95 7.32 -0.48 10.26
C PHE A 95 6.42 0.59 10.87
N ILE A 96 6.64 1.86 10.54
CA ILE A 96 5.84 2.98 11.08
C ILE A 96 4.39 2.84 10.61
N TYR A 97 4.20 2.47 9.35
CA TYR A 97 2.88 2.18 8.79
C TYR A 97 2.17 1.07 9.58
N ARG A 98 2.80 -0.10 9.76
CA ARG A 98 2.20 -1.21 10.53
C ARG A 98 2.01 -0.88 12.00
N LEU A 99 2.94 -0.15 12.60
CA LEU A 99 2.82 0.30 13.98
C LEU A 99 1.59 1.19 14.17
N HIS A 100 1.29 2.05 13.19
CA HIS A 100 0.22 3.04 13.26
C HIS A 100 -1.18 2.41 13.36
N TYR A 101 -1.44 1.25 12.75
CA TYR A 101 -2.77 0.62 12.75
C TYR A 101 -2.83 -0.79 13.34
N ASP A 102 -1.75 -1.57 13.26
CA ASP A 102 -1.70 -2.97 13.69
C ASP A 102 -0.92 -3.18 14.99
N LEU A 103 -0.38 -2.12 15.62
CA LEU A 103 0.45 -2.14 16.84
C LEU A 103 1.31 -3.40 16.91
N HIS A 104 2.42 -3.39 16.16
CA HIS A 104 3.31 -4.52 15.83
C HIS A 104 3.43 -5.71 16.81
N TYR A 105 3.29 -5.48 18.12
CA TYR A 105 3.37 -6.47 19.19
C TYR A 105 2.05 -7.16 19.58
N MET A 106 0.92 -6.82 18.95
CA MET A 106 -0.42 -7.32 19.30
C MET A 106 -1.10 -7.97 18.07
N PRO A 107 -2.06 -8.90 18.25
CA PRO A 107 -2.88 -9.35 17.14
C PRO A 107 -3.57 -8.17 16.43
N ALA A 108 -3.43 -8.11 15.11
CA ALA A 108 -3.90 -7.01 14.25
C ALA A 108 -5.38 -6.64 14.50
N ILE A 109 -6.23 -7.65 14.77
CA ILE A 109 -7.65 -7.42 15.04
C ILE A 109 -7.83 -6.55 16.31
N TRP A 110 -7.15 -6.91 17.40
CA TRP A 110 -7.23 -6.17 18.66
C TRP A 110 -6.61 -4.78 18.53
N ALA A 111 -5.46 -4.68 17.86
CA ALA A 111 -4.82 -3.41 17.59
C ALA A 111 -5.75 -2.44 16.84
N ARG A 112 -6.40 -2.91 15.77
CA ARG A 112 -7.36 -2.11 15.00
C ARG A 112 -8.54 -1.65 15.84
N TRP A 113 -9.10 -2.51 16.69
CA TRP A 113 -10.18 -2.12 17.61
C TRP A 113 -9.75 -1.03 18.59
N ILE A 114 -8.56 -1.14 19.19
CA ILE A 114 -8.02 -0.13 20.12
C ILE A 114 -7.80 1.20 19.41
N VAL A 115 -7.12 1.17 18.25
CA VAL A 115 -6.86 2.38 17.45
C VAL A 115 -8.16 3.02 16.99
N GLY A 116 -9.15 2.21 16.57
CA GLY A 116 -10.49 2.67 16.20
C GLY A 116 -11.22 3.36 17.33
N PHE A 117 -11.19 2.78 18.53
CA PHE A 117 -11.79 3.37 19.71
C PHE A 117 -11.13 4.71 20.06
N CYS A 118 -9.80 4.78 20.06
CA CYS A 118 -9.04 6.02 20.26
C CYS A 118 -9.36 7.07 19.18
N ALA A 119 -9.46 6.66 17.91
CA ALA A 119 -9.81 7.55 16.80
C ALA A 119 -11.24 8.10 16.94
N MET A 120 -12.20 7.28 17.39
CA MET A 120 -13.57 7.73 17.65
C MET A 120 -13.60 8.76 18.79
N PHE A 121 -12.91 8.49 19.90
CA PHE A 121 -12.77 9.43 21.01
C PHE A 121 -12.13 10.75 20.58
N MET A 122 -11.09 10.68 19.76
CA MET A 122 -10.42 11.85 19.22
C MET A 122 -11.34 12.65 18.28
N LEU A 123 -12.10 12.00 17.41
CA LEU A 123 -13.07 12.66 16.53
C LEU A 123 -14.16 13.37 17.35
N VAL A 124 -14.71 12.70 18.37
CA VAL A 124 -15.68 13.30 19.30
C VAL A 124 -15.06 14.49 20.04
N ALA A 125 -13.82 14.36 20.52
CA ALA A 125 -13.11 15.44 21.20
C ALA A 125 -12.90 16.64 20.26
N ILE A 126 -12.49 16.42 19.01
CA ILE A 126 -12.32 17.49 18.00
C ILE A 126 -13.65 18.20 17.73
N VAL A 127 -14.71 17.44 17.41
CA VAL A 127 -16.03 18.01 17.11
C VAL A 127 -16.57 18.77 18.32
N SER A 128 -16.47 18.19 19.51
CA SER A 128 -16.88 18.85 20.75
C SER A 128 -16.08 20.12 21.01
N GLY A 129 -14.76 20.10 20.78
CA GLY A 129 -13.86 21.23 20.98
C GLY A 129 -14.16 22.39 20.05
N VAL A 130 -14.47 22.10 18.78
CA VAL A 130 -14.90 23.12 17.81
C VAL A 130 -16.23 23.75 18.23
N ILE A 131 -17.17 22.94 18.74
CA ILE A 131 -18.49 23.42 19.17
C ILE A 131 -18.40 24.26 20.46
N THR A 132 -17.62 23.82 21.45
CA THR A 132 -17.49 24.50 22.75
C THR A 132 -16.67 25.78 22.63
N HIS A 133 -15.60 25.78 21.84
CA HIS A 133 -14.74 26.95 21.64
C HIS A 133 -15.20 27.83 20.46
N LYS A 134 -16.40 28.40 20.55
CA LYS A 134 -16.94 29.33 19.51
C LYS A 134 -16.06 30.56 19.22
N ARG A 135 -15.16 30.92 20.14
CA ARG A 135 -14.22 32.05 19.99
C ARG A 135 -12.85 31.67 19.42
N ILE A 136 -12.60 30.39 19.17
CA ILE A 136 -11.26 29.90 18.79
C ILE A 136 -10.70 30.58 17.53
N PHE A 137 -11.56 30.89 16.56
CA PHE A 137 -11.17 31.63 15.35
C PHE A 137 -10.84 33.10 15.64
N LYS A 138 -11.55 33.74 16.57
CA LYS A 138 -11.26 35.13 16.95
C LYS A 138 -9.99 35.21 17.79
N ASP A 139 -9.80 34.26 18.70
CA ASP A 139 -8.65 34.19 19.58
C ASP A 139 -7.37 33.81 18.81
N PHE A 140 -7.48 33.04 17.71
CA PHE A 140 -6.37 32.76 16.78
C PHE A 140 -5.70 34.03 16.23
N PHE A 141 -6.50 35.04 15.85
CA PHE A 141 -5.96 36.31 15.35
C PHE A 141 -5.54 37.28 16.45
N THR A 142 -5.72 36.92 17.72
CA THR A 142 -5.49 37.83 18.86
C THR A 142 -4.36 37.34 19.75
N PHE A 143 -3.15 37.15 19.22
CA PHE A 143 -2.00 36.75 20.03
C PHE A 143 -1.58 37.86 21.01
N ARG A 144 -1.61 37.59 22.32
CA ARG A 144 -1.21 38.55 23.37
C ARG A 144 0.13 38.16 24.01
N PRO A 145 1.26 38.71 23.53
CA PRO A 145 2.56 38.44 24.15
C PRO A 145 2.67 39.06 25.55
N LYS A 146 3.54 38.48 26.40
CA LYS A 146 3.92 38.97 27.75
C LYS A 146 2.85 38.87 28.86
N LYS A 147 1.91 37.91 28.81
CA LYS A 147 0.91 37.66 29.87
C LYS A 147 0.94 36.22 30.43
N GLY A 148 2.13 35.63 30.58
CA GLY A 148 2.34 34.36 31.29
C GLY A 148 1.38 33.25 30.84
N GLN A 149 0.55 32.75 31.77
CA GLN A 149 -0.44 31.69 31.48
C GLN A 149 -1.41 32.03 30.34
N ARG A 150 -1.81 33.29 30.17
CA ARG A 150 -2.72 33.67 29.07
C ARG A 150 -2.03 33.58 27.71
N SER A 151 -0.73 33.87 27.64
CA SER A 151 0.05 33.69 26.41
C SER A 151 0.24 32.21 26.06
N TRP A 152 0.31 31.31 27.05
CA TRP A 152 0.33 29.86 26.81
C TRP A 152 -1.02 29.33 26.30
N LEU A 153 -2.13 29.84 26.84
CA LEU A 153 -3.46 29.50 26.36
C LEU A 153 -3.70 29.99 24.92
N ASP A 154 -3.28 31.22 24.61
CA ASP A 154 -3.34 31.77 23.25
C ASP A 154 -2.47 30.95 22.28
N ALA A 155 -1.28 30.51 22.71
CA ALA A 155 -0.41 29.64 21.91
C ALA A 155 -1.03 28.25 21.70
N HIS A 156 -1.62 27.65 22.74
CA HIS A 156 -2.34 26.38 22.62
C HIS A 156 -3.50 26.49 21.62
N ASN A 157 -4.30 27.55 21.70
CA ASN A 157 -5.39 27.82 20.76
C ASN A 157 -4.87 28.01 19.33
N ALA A 158 -3.77 28.75 19.16
CA ALA A 158 -3.18 28.98 17.85
C ALA A 158 -2.70 27.68 17.18
N VAL A 159 -1.95 26.86 17.93
CA VAL A 159 -1.48 25.56 17.44
C VAL A 159 -2.63 24.59 17.20
N ALA A 160 -3.64 24.59 18.08
CA ALA A 160 -4.82 23.74 17.95
C ALA A 160 -5.59 24.04 16.66
N VAL A 161 -5.85 25.32 16.34
CA VAL A 161 -6.55 25.71 15.10
C VAL A 161 -5.73 25.36 13.86
N LEU A 162 -4.43 25.63 13.89
CA LEU A 162 -3.54 25.32 12.77
C LEU A 162 -3.50 23.81 12.47
N ALA A 163 -3.47 22.99 13.52
CA ALA A 163 -3.39 21.54 13.40
C ALA A 163 -4.78 20.87 13.22
N LEU A 164 -5.88 21.57 13.51
CA LEU A 164 -7.24 21.07 13.44
C LEU A 164 -7.60 20.40 12.10
N PRO A 165 -7.39 21.03 10.92
CA PRO A 165 -7.77 20.41 9.65
C PRO A 165 -7.02 19.09 9.41
N TYR A 166 -5.75 19.03 9.79
CA TYR A 166 -4.95 17.81 9.69
C TYR A 166 -5.48 16.71 10.61
N HIS A 167 -5.71 17.02 11.90
CA HIS A 167 -6.19 16.05 12.88
C HIS A 167 -7.60 15.55 12.55
N LEU A 168 -8.48 16.43 12.04
CA LEU A 168 -9.81 16.04 11.58
C LEU A 168 -9.73 15.10 10.39
N MET A 169 -8.92 15.43 9.39
CA MET A 169 -8.77 14.60 8.19
C MET A 169 -8.16 13.23 8.50
N ILE A 170 -7.08 13.17 9.30
CA ILE A 170 -6.40 11.91 9.62
C ILE A 170 -7.26 10.97 10.48
N THR A 171 -8.02 11.52 11.45
CA THR A 171 -8.95 10.71 12.26
C THR A 171 -10.11 10.18 11.43
N TYR A 172 -10.72 11.05 10.62
CA TYR A 172 -11.82 10.66 9.74
C TYR A 172 -11.38 9.58 8.74
N THR A 173 -10.28 9.80 8.02
CA THR A 173 -9.78 8.84 7.02
C THR A 173 -9.35 7.52 7.66
N GLY A 174 -8.76 7.54 8.86
CA GLY A 174 -8.43 6.32 9.60
C GLY A 174 -9.65 5.48 9.95
N LEU A 175 -10.75 6.11 10.39
CA LEU A 175 -12.02 5.43 10.67
C LEU A 175 -12.66 4.88 9.40
N VAL A 176 -12.67 5.65 8.30
CA VAL A 176 -13.24 5.22 7.02
C VAL A 176 -12.49 4.02 6.44
N THR A 177 -11.17 3.99 6.56
CA THR A 177 -10.34 2.88 6.07
C THR A 177 -10.67 1.56 6.77
N LEU A 178 -11.10 1.63 8.04
CA LEU A 178 -11.50 0.48 8.85
C LEU A 178 -13.02 0.33 8.98
N MET A 179 -13.82 1.06 8.19
CA MET A 179 -15.28 1.07 8.29
C MET A 179 -15.90 -0.32 8.16
N PHE A 180 -15.40 -1.15 7.24
CA PHE A 180 -15.92 -2.51 7.04
C PHE A 180 -15.63 -3.43 8.22
N LEU A 181 -14.58 -3.16 9.00
CA LEU A 181 -14.29 -3.88 10.24
C LEU A 181 -15.30 -3.51 11.33
N TYR A 182 -15.64 -2.22 11.45
CA TYR A 182 -16.54 -1.73 12.51
C TYR A 182 -18.02 -1.90 12.19
N MET A 183 -18.41 -1.81 10.92
CA MET A 183 -19.79 -1.94 10.45
C MET A 183 -19.94 -3.04 9.39
N PRO A 184 -19.73 -4.32 9.73
CA PRO A 184 -19.86 -5.42 8.77
C PRO A 184 -21.31 -5.71 8.39
N PHE A 185 -22.29 -5.26 9.20
CA PHE A 185 -23.70 -5.60 9.05
C PHE A 185 -24.32 -5.19 7.71
N GLY A 186 -23.84 -4.10 7.10
CA GLY A 186 -24.30 -3.68 5.76
C GLY A 186 -23.99 -4.72 4.69
N ILE A 187 -22.76 -5.25 4.70
CA ILE A 187 -22.34 -6.32 3.79
C ILE A 187 -23.06 -7.61 4.15
N GLN A 188 -23.14 -7.96 5.43
CA GLN A 188 -23.79 -9.19 5.88
C GLN A 188 -25.27 -9.24 5.50
N SER A 189 -25.99 -8.12 5.58
CA SER A 189 -27.40 -8.04 5.20
C SER A 189 -27.58 -8.10 3.68
N ALA A 190 -26.81 -7.31 2.92
CA ALA A 190 -26.93 -7.24 1.47
C ALA A 190 -26.48 -8.53 0.76
N TYR A 191 -25.42 -9.17 1.26
CA TYR A 191 -24.80 -10.36 0.65
C TYR A 191 -25.03 -11.65 1.45
N LYS A 192 -25.88 -11.63 2.49
CA LYS A 192 -26.16 -12.78 3.37
C LYS A 192 -24.89 -13.43 3.96
N GLY A 193 -23.87 -12.62 4.21
CA GLY A 193 -22.56 -13.07 4.70
C GLY A 193 -21.60 -13.59 3.61
N ASP A 194 -21.95 -13.53 2.32
CA ASP A 194 -21.03 -13.87 1.23
C ASP A 194 -20.08 -12.71 0.93
N GLU A 195 -18.99 -12.64 1.68
CA GLU A 195 -17.92 -11.65 1.47
C GLU A 195 -17.24 -11.78 0.11
N LYS A 196 -17.25 -12.97 -0.52
CA LYS A 196 -16.61 -13.16 -1.83
C LYS A 196 -17.44 -12.52 -2.92
N ALA A 197 -18.76 -12.65 -2.85
CA ALA A 197 -19.67 -11.98 -3.76
C ALA A 197 -19.52 -10.45 -3.66
N PHE A 198 -19.46 -9.90 -2.44
CA PHE A 198 -19.21 -8.48 -2.22
C PHE A 198 -17.87 -8.03 -2.84
N ASN A 199 -16.78 -8.75 -2.57
CA ASN A 199 -15.46 -8.39 -3.10
C ASN A 199 -15.40 -8.46 -4.63
N ALA A 200 -16.06 -9.43 -5.25
CA ALA A 200 -16.11 -9.57 -6.70
C ALA A 200 -16.89 -8.43 -7.39
N GLU A 201 -17.94 -7.94 -6.74
CA GLU A 201 -18.75 -6.83 -7.24
C GLU A 201 -18.11 -5.46 -6.99
N ALA A 202 -17.64 -5.22 -5.76
CA ALA A 202 -17.05 -3.95 -5.35
C ALA A 202 -15.68 -3.70 -5.99
N PHE A 203 -14.87 -4.74 -6.15
CA PHE A 203 -13.58 -4.68 -6.80
C PHE A 203 -13.69 -5.54 -8.07
N ARG A 204 -13.87 -4.90 -9.23
CA ARG A 204 -13.85 -5.60 -10.53
C ARG A 204 -12.50 -6.28 -10.71
N GLN A 205 -12.39 -7.53 -10.26
CA GLN A 205 -11.23 -8.36 -10.49
C GLN A 205 -11.35 -8.97 -11.88
N ALA A 206 -10.25 -8.97 -12.63
CA ALA A 206 -10.18 -9.73 -13.87
C ALA A 206 -10.53 -11.20 -13.57
N GLU A 207 -11.50 -11.75 -14.32
CA GLU A 207 -11.94 -13.12 -14.13
C GLU A 207 -10.74 -14.07 -14.25
N ASN A 208 -10.53 -14.89 -13.22
CA ASN A 208 -9.59 -16.01 -13.31
C ASN A 208 -10.22 -17.08 -14.21
N LYS A 209 -9.99 -16.99 -15.52
CA LYS A 209 -10.44 -17.99 -16.48
C LYS A 209 -9.79 -19.33 -16.17
N LYS A 210 -10.56 -20.42 -16.25
CA LYS A 210 -10.03 -21.78 -16.08
C LYS A 210 -8.95 -22.03 -17.14
N PRO A 211 -7.81 -22.65 -16.78
CA PRO A 211 -6.78 -22.98 -17.76
C PRO A 211 -7.35 -23.84 -18.88
N ALA A 212 -7.11 -23.45 -20.12
CA ALA A 212 -7.55 -24.22 -21.30
C ALA A 212 -6.84 -25.58 -21.41
N LYS A 213 -5.77 -25.80 -20.62
CA LYS A 213 -4.90 -26.99 -20.65
C LYS A 213 -4.26 -27.28 -22.01
N ILE A 214 -4.24 -26.27 -22.89
CA ILE A 214 -3.54 -26.32 -24.18
C ILE A 214 -2.22 -25.58 -23.98
N ALA A 215 -1.11 -26.26 -24.24
CA ALA A 215 0.20 -25.63 -24.25
C ALA A 215 0.24 -24.64 -25.43
N ALA A 216 0.40 -23.36 -25.13
CA ALA A 216 0.59 -22.31 -26.11
C ALA A 216 1.88 -21.56 -25.77
N PRO A 217 2.66 -21.14 -26.78
CA PRO A 217 3.81 -20.28 -26.52
C PRO A 217 3.32 -18.97 -25.87
N LEU A 218 4.14 -18.42 -24.97
CA LEU A 218 3.84 -17.12 -24.39
C LEU A 218 3.77 -16.09 -25.53
N ALA A 219 2.68 -15.33 -25.57
CA ALA A 219 2.57 -14.26 -26.55
C ALA A 219 3.68 -13.22 -26.29
N PRO A 220 4.26 -12.61 -27.35
CA PRO A 220 5.33 -11.64 -27.18
C PRO A 220 4.81 -10.44 -26.39
N LEU A 221 5.41 -10.18 -25.23
CA LEU A 221 4.99 -9.09 -24.33
C LEU A 221 5.48 -7.72 -24.80
N ALA A 222 6.61 -7.65 -25.51
CA ALA A 222 7.16 -6.41 -26.07
C ALA A 222 6.15 -5.60 -26.92
N PRO A 223 5.45 -6.16 -27.93
CA PRO A 223 4.47 -5.41 -28.71
C PRO A 223 3.24 -5.00 -27.87
N MET A 224 2.84 -5.83 -26.89
CA MET A 224 1.74 -5.48 -25.98
C MET A 224 2.10 -4.28 -25.10
N LEU A 225 3.34 -4.24 -24.62
CA LEU A 225 3.86 -3.14 -23.81
C LEU A 225 3.92 -1.84 -24.62
N LEU A 226 4.46 -1.87 -25.84
CA LEU A 226 4.50 -0.70 -26.72
C LEU A 226 3.09 -0.18 -27.05
N GLN A 227 2.13 -1.09 -27.24
CA GLN A 227 0.74 -0.72 -27.46
C GLN A 227 0.12 -0.08 -26.21
N ALA A 228 0.39 -0.65 -25.02
CA ALA A 228 -0.08 -0.11 -23.75
C ALA A 228 0.50 1.28 -23.48
N GLU A 229 1.81 1.47 -23.65
CA GLU A 229 2.50 2.75 -23.48
C GLU A 229 1.92 3.82 -24.40
N LYS A 230 1.61 3.47 -25.66
CA LYS A 230 0.96 4.36 -26.61
C LYS A 230 -0.48 4.71 -26.21
N GLN A 231 -1.23 3.76 -25.64
CA GLN A 231 -2.62 3.98 -25.22
C GLN A 231 -2.73 4.75 -23.90
N TRP A 232 -1.76 4.59 -23.00
CA TRP A 232 -1.69 5.25 -21.70
C TRP A 232 -0.74 6.45 -21.66
N ASN A 233 -0.33 6.96 -22.83
CA ASN A 233 0.44 8.20 -22.96
C ASN A 233 1.76 8.19 -22.16
N GLY A 234 2.47 7.05 -22.17
CA GLY A 234 3.73 6.86 -21.43
C GLY A 234 3.56 6.33 -20.00
N GLY A 235 2.33 6.01 -19.56
CA GLY A 235 2.09 5.35 -18.28
C GLY A 235 2.33 3.84 -18.34
N PRO A 236 2.95 3.21 -17.32
CA PRO A 236 3.03 1.76 -17.17
C PRO A 236 1.68 1.11 -16.84
#